data_AF-A0A671SAU2-F1
#
_entry.id   AF-A0A671SAU2-F1
#
_cell.length_a   1.000
_cell.length_b   1.000
_cell.length_c   1.000
_cell.angle_alpha   90.00
_cell.angle_beta   90.00
_cell.angle_gamma   90.00
#
_symmetry.space_group_name_H-M   'P 1'
#
loop_
_entity.id
_entity.type
_entity.pdbx_description
1 polymer ?
#
loop_
_entity_poly.entity_id
_entity_poly.type
_entity_poly.pdbx_seq_one_letter_code
_entity_poly.pdbx_strand_id
1 'polypeptide(L)'
;LVKQVISGSDTKSRHPCVFVLIPLYVATVLGAGFIFLQEREANDIEDQFTPVNGPAKLERAIVLENFPQSEDFSQLRLASDGTYASLIITGLNGKNILTEEAFNGILELDRQVKNIMTGNTFENLCARTKGYCMSNAILDIINYARERQQTLADLHETPRSQW
;
A
#
# COMPACT_ATOMS: atom_id res chain seq x y z
N LEU A 1 -33.14 -12.00 -30.97
CA LEU A 1 -32.13 -12.32 -32.00
C LEU A 1 -31.53 -13.72 -31.87
N VAL A 2 -31.47 -14.35 -30.68
CA VAL A 2 -31.00 -15.75 -30.52
C VAL A 2 -32.02 -16.82 -30.98
N LYS A 3 -33.33 -16.51 -30.97
CA LYS A 3 -34.39 -17.45 -31.38
C LYS A 3 -34.49 -17.70 -32.90
N GLN A 4 -33.86 -16.88 -33.74
CA GLN A 4 -34.03 -16.95 -35.20
C GLN A 4 -33.02 -17.88 -35.90
N VAL A 5 -31.91 -18.25 -35.26
CA VAL A 5 -30.93 -19.19 -35.85
C VAL A 5 -31.39 -20.65 -35.76
N ILE A 6 -32.36 -20.95 -34.89
CA ILE A 6 -32.80 -22.33 -34.63
C ILE A 6 -34.01 -22.74 -35.50
N SER A 7 -34.66 -21.79 -36.18
CA SER A 7 -35.94 -22.04 -36.88
C SER A 7 -35.81 -22.42 -38.37
N GLY A 8 -34.61 -22.56 -38.92
CA GLY A 8 -34.38 -22.69 -40.36
C GLY A 8 -33.55 -23.91 -40.78
N SER A 9 -33.54 -24.99 -40.02
CA SER A 9 -32.76 -26.19 -40.38
C SER A 9 -33.52 -27.46 -40.01
N ASP A 10 -34.47 -27.84 -40.87
CA ASP A 10 -35.04 -29.18 -40.93
C ASP A 10 -33.95 -30.21 -41.28
N THR A 11 -33.13 -30.57 -40.30
CA THR A 11 -32.26 -31.75 -40.36
C THR A 11 -32.52 -32.61 -39.13
N LYS A 12 -33.40 -33.58 -39.35
CA LYS A 12 -33.60 -34.83 -38.61
C LYS A 12 -32.42 -35.15 -37.68
N SER A 13 -32.71 -35.22 -36.37
CA SER A 13 -31.83 -35.71 -35.30
C SER A 13 -31.08 -36.99 -35.71
N ARG A 14 -29.89 -36.84 -36.28
CA ARG A 14 -28.99 -37.97 -36.62
C ARG A 14 -27.71 -37.94 -35.81
N HIS A 15 -27.36 -36.81 -35.18
CA HIS A 15 -26.14 -36.66 -34.39
C HIS A 15 -26.35 -35.74 -33.16
N PRO A 16 -27.19 -36.14 -32.17
CA PRO A 16 -27.42 -35.34 -30.96
C PRO A 16 -26.12 -35.04 -30.20
N CYS A 17 -25.15 -35.95 -30.26
CA CYS A 17 -23.84 -35.78 -29.64
C CYS A 17 -23.05 -34.61 -30.24
N VAL A 18 -23.12 -34.36 -31.55
CA VAL A 18 -22.32 -33.31 -32.19
C VAL A 18 -22.78 -31.92 -31.73
N PHE A 19 -24.09 -31.73 -31.58
CA PHE A 19 -24.66 -30.49 -31.07
C PHE A 19 -24.27 -30.18 -29.61
N VAL A 20 -23.93 -31.19 -28.81
CA VAL A 20 -23.47 -31.04 -27.42
C VAL A 20 -21.95 -30.93 -27.32
N LEU A 21 -21.21 -31.72 -28.10
CA LEU A 21 -19.75 -31.78 -28.04
C LEU A 21 -19.08 -30.53 -28.61
N ILE A 22 -19.64 -29.91 -29.65
CA ILE A 22 -19.10 -28.68 -30.22
C ILE A 22 -19.09 -27.52 -29.20
N PRO A 23 -20.22 -27.13 -28.58
CA PRO A 23 -20.20 -26.06 -27.58
C PRO A 23 -19.39 -26.43 -26.34
N LEU A 24 -19.33 -27.71 -25.94
CA LEU A 24 -18.47 -28.18 -24.86
C LEU A 24 -16.99 -27.95 -25.18
N TYR A 25 -16.56 -28.33 -26.40
CA TYR A 25 -15.18 -28.16 -26.86
C TYR A 25 -14.80 -26.67 -26.97
N VAL A 26 -15.70 -25.83 -27.49
CA VAL A 26 -15.46 -24.38 -27.54
C VAL A 26 -15.37 -23.80 -26.14
N ALA A 27 -16.25 -24.22 -25.22
CA ALA A 27 -16.23 -23.77 -23.83
C ALA A 27 -14.96 -24.21 -23.09
N THR A 28 -14.44 -25.41 -23.33
CA THR A 28 -13.17 -25.86 -22.71
C THR A 28 -11.97 -25.14 -23.29
N VAL A 29 -11.93 -24.88 -24.60
CA VAL A 29 -10.83 -24.12 -25.22
C VAL A 29 -10.82 -22.67 -24.73
N LEU A 30 -11.97 -22.00 -24.67
CA LEU A 30 -12.08 -20.65 -24.10
C LEU A 30 -11.82 -20.67 -22.57
N GLY A 31 -12.30 -21.71 -21.89
CA GLY A 31 -12.11 -21.95 -20.46
C GLY A 31 -10.65 -22.16 -20.06
N ALA A 32 -9.84 -22.79 -20.92
CA ALA A 32 -8.40 -22.96 -20.67
C ALA A 32 -7.68 -21.61 -20.55
N GLY A 33 -8.20 -20.54 -21.17
CA GLY A 33 -7.69 -19.18 -21.01
C GLY A 33 -7.74 -18.67 -19.57
N PHE A 34 -8.64 -19.21 -18.73
CA PHE A 34 -8.76 -18.82 -17.32
C PHE A 34 -7.53 -19.21 -16.49
N ILE A 35 -6.70 -20.17 -16.96
CA ILE A 35 -5.43 -20.53 -16.32
C ILE A 35 -4.49 -19.32 -16.23
N PHE A 36 -4.56 -18.40 -17.20
CA PHE A 36 -3.67 -17.22 -17.26
C PHE A 36 -4.18 -16.03 -16.45
N LEU A 37 -5.34 -16.11 -15.79
CA LEU A 37 -5.90 -14.96 -15.06
C LEU A 37 -5.01 -14.52 -13.91
N GLN A 38 -4.38 -15.46 -13.19
CA GLN A 38 -3.52 -15.13 -12.06
C GLN A 38 -2.25 -14.36 -12.49
N GLU A 39 -1.73 -14.62 -13.69
CA GLU A 39 -0.59 -13.89 -14.25
C GLU A 39 -0.96 -12.51 -14.80
N ARG A 40 -2.25 -12.28 -15.07
CA ARG A 40 -2.78 -11.06 -15.67
C ARG A 40 -3.60 -10.22 -14.69
N GLU A 41 -3.51 -10.55 -13.40
CA GLU A 41 -4.21 -9.82 -12.35
C GLU A 41 -3.58 -8.43 -12.19
N ALA A 42 -4.34 -7.39 -12.55
CA ALA A 42 -3.95 -6.00 -12.33
C ALA A 42 -4.29 -5.62 -10.88
N ASN A 43 -3.37 -5.91 -9.95
CA ASN A 43 -3.54 -5.60 -8.53
C ASN A 43 -3.23 -4.12 -8.18
N ASP A 44 -2.80 -3.33 -9.16
CA ASP A 44 -2.55 -1.91 -8.97
C ASP A 44 -3.87 -1.12 -8.98
N ILE A 45 -4.13 -0.38 -7.90
CA ILE A 45 -5.35 0.41 -7.74
C ILE A 45 -5.37 1.56 -8.77
N GLU A 46 -4.24 2.19 -9.03
CA GLU A 46 -4.16 3.28 -10.00
C GLU A 46 -4.56 2.78 -11.40
N ASP A 47 -4.05 1.63 -11.83
CA ASP A 47 -4.37 1.04 -13.15
C ASP A 47 -5.81 0.54 -13.29
N GLN A 48 -6.46 0.13 -12.19
CA GLN A 48 -7.86 -0.29 -12.22
C GLN A 48 -8.85 0.88 -12.30
N PHE A 49 -8.49 2.04 -11.72
CA PHE A 49 -9.40 3.17 -11.58
C PHE A 49 -9.04 4.38 -12.44
N THR A 50 -7.86 4.40 -13.06
CA THR A 50 -7.42 5.49 -13.94
C THR A 50 -7.09 5.00 -15.35
N PRO A 51 -7.48 5.75 -16.41
CA PRO A 51 -7.15 5.37 -17.76
C PRO A 51 -5.64 5.39 -18.00
N VAL A 52 -5.12 4.40 -18.72
CA VAL A 52 -3.68 4.25 -19.04
C VAL A 52 -3.08 5.53 -19.64
N ASN A 53 -3.81 6.20 -20.54
CA ASN A 53 -3.39 7.44 -21.21
C ASN A 53 -4.17 8.66 -20.72
N GLY A 54 -4.52 8.70 -19.43
CA GLY A 54 -5.16 9.87 -18.83
C GLY A 54 -4.24 11.09 -18.87
N PRO A 55 -4.78 12.32 -19.06
CA PRO A 55 -3.98 13.56 -19.05
C PRO A 55 -3.09 13.68 -17.80
N ALA A 56 -3.59 13.29 -16.62
CA ALA A 56 -2.84 13.30 -15.37
C ALA A 56 -1.62 12.35 -15.39
N LYS A 57 -1.72 11.16 -16.00
CA LYS A 57 -0.59 10.22 -16.14
C LYS A 57 0.47 10.77 -17.11
N LEU A 58 0.05 11.46 -18.18
CA LEU A 58 0.96 12.11 -19.12
C LEU A 58 1.71 13.28 -18.47
N GLU A 59 1.01 14.14 -17.73
CA GLU A 59 1.64 15.25 -17.00
C GLU A 59 2.61 14.72 -15.93
N ARG A 60 2.25 13.66 -15.22
CA ARG A 60 3.14 12.98 -14.28
C ARG A 60 4.40 12.44 -14.96
N ALA A 61 4.29 11.88 -16.16
CA ALA A 61 5.46 11.41 -16.93
C ALA A 61 6.41 12.57 -17.24
N ILE A 62 5.88 13.73 -17.64
CA ILE A 62 6.67 14.96 -17.86
C ILE A 62 7.35 15.40 -16.56
N VAL A 63 6.64 15.38 -15.43
CA VAL A 63 7.23 15.73 -14.12
C VAL A 63 8.38 14.78 -13.76
N LEU A 64 8.19 13.47 -13.93
CA LEU A 64 9.24 12.48 -13.63
C LEU A 64 10.45 12.61 -14.56
N GLU A 65 10.25 12.96 -15.82
CA GLU A 65 11.31 13.20 -16.80
C GLU A 65 12.14 14.46 -16.45
N ASN A 66 11.47 15.54 -16.06
CA ASN A 66 12.12 16.82 -15.75
C ASN A 66 12.67 16.90 -14.32
N PHE A 67 12.09 16.14 -13.39
CA PHE A 67 12.44 16.12 -11.97
C PHE A 67 12.65 14.68 -11.49
N PRO A 68 13.74 14.02 -11.92
CA PRO A 68 14.06 12.67 -11.45
C PRO A 68 14.26 12.68 -9.93
N GLN A 69 13.94 11.55 -9.29
CA GLN A 69 14.17 11.40 -7.86
C GLN A 69 15.66 11.56 -7.55
N SER A 70 15.98 12.54 -6.71
CA SER A 70 17.32 12.76 -6.16
C SER A 70 17.53 11.93 -4.89
N GLU A 71 18.79 11.76 -4.51
CA GLU A 71 19.19 11.17 -3.21
C GLU A 71 18.61 11.90 -1.98
N ASP A 72 18.14 13.14 -2.15
CA ASP A 72 17.38 13.89 -1.15
C ASP A 72 15.87 13.64 -1.31
N PHE A 73 15.41 12.49 -0.81
CA PHE A 73 13.99 12.16 -0.74
C PHE A 73 13.19 13.15 0.13
N SER A 74 12.01 13.54 -0.36
CA SER A 74 11.03 14.28 0.42
C SER A 74 9.63 13.79 0.09
N GLN A 75 8.85 13.44 1.12
CA GLN A 75 7.46 13.01 1.00
C GLN A 75 6.61 14.03 0.23
N LEU A 76 6.88 15.33 0.39
CA LEU A 76 6.14 16.41 -0.27
C LEU A 76 6.46 16.56 -1.76
N ARG A 77 7.47 15.85 -2.27
CA ARG A 77 7.92 15.92 -3.68
C ARG A 77 7.60 14.63 -4.45
N LEU A 78 6.80 13.72 -3.89
CA LEU A 78 6.36 12.53 -4.60
C LEU A 78 5.44 12.92 -5.77
N ALA A 79 5.84 12.54 -6.98
CA ALA A 79 4.98 12.63 -8.16
C ALA A 79 3.84 11.60 -8.13
N SER A 80 3.85 10.68 -7.15
CA SER A 80 2.73 9.80 -6.82
C SER A 80 2.85 9.16 -5.46
N ASP A 81 1.72 8.70 -4.92
CA ASP A 81 1.48 7.35 -4.43
C ASP A 81 2.73 6.65 -3.85
N GLY A 82 3.41 5.90 -4.71
CA GLY A 82 4.50 5.03 -4.30
C GLY A 82 4.02 3.89 -3.39
N THR A 83 4.95 3.13 -2.82
CA THR A 83 4.64 2.12 -1.81
C THR A 83 4.75 2.76 -0.43
N TYR A 84 3.62 2.93 0.24
CA TYR A 84 3.57 3.48 1.59
C TYR A 84 2.71 2.62 2.51
N ALA A 85 2.98 2.72 3.81
CA ALA A 85 2.13 2.18 4.86
C ALA A 85 1.78 3.31 5.82
N SER A 86 0.51 3.37 6.25
CA SER A 86 0.03 4.34 7.21
C SER A 86 -0.60 3.62 8.38
N LEU A 87 -0.30 4.10 9.59
CA LEU A 87 -0.84 3.57 10.83
C LEU A 87 -1.58 4.68 11.55
N ILE A 88 -2.87 4.46 11.78
CA ILE A 88 -3.73 5.40 12.51
C ILE A 88 -3.91 4.86 13.93
N ILE A 89 -3.42 5.61 14.91
CA ILE A 89 -3.46 5.23 16.32
C ILE A 89 -4.48 6.12 17.04
N THR A 90 -5.38 5.50 17.79
CA THR A 90 -6.43 6.19 18.55
C THR A 90 -6.42 5.74 20.01
N GLY A 91 -6.87 6.60 20.92
CA GLY A 91 -6.98 6.24 22.33
C GLY A 91 -8.18 5.34 22.61
N LEU A 92 -7.97 4.32 23.44
CA LEU A 92 -9.03 3.42 23.88
C LEU A 92 -10.15 4.20 24.59
N ASN A 93 -11.41 3.90 24.25
CA ASN A 93 -12.61 4.52 24.83
C ASN A 93 -12.62 6.07 24.75
N GLY A 94 -12.04 6.63 23.68
CA GLY A 94 -11.99 8.09 23.49
C GLY A 94 -11.00 8.81 24.41
N LYS A 95 -10.09 8.07 25.06
CA LYS A 95 -9.00 8.67 25.83
C LYS A 95 -8.07 9.49 24.92
N ASN A 96 -7.45 10.51 25.51
CA ASN A 96 -6.46 11.33 24.84
C ASN A 96 -5.18 10.52 24.56
N ILE A 97 -4.58 10.75 23.39
CA ILE A 97 -3.32 10.13 22.96
C ILE A 97 -2.08 10.99 23.28
N LEU A 98 -2.29 12.26 23.67
CA LEU A 98 -1.23 13.18 24.07
C LEU A 98 -0.85 12.97 25.55
N THR A 99 -0.59 11.72 25.94
CA THR A 99 -0.16 11.34 27.29
C THR A 99 1.16 10.59 27.21
N GLU A 100 1.95 10.64 28.28
CA GLU A 100 3.24 9.96 28.35
C GLU A 100 3.13 8.43 28.12
N GLU A 101 2.12 7.81 28.72
CA GLU A 101 1.83 6.39 28.53
C GLU A 101 1.55 6.05 27.06
N ALA A 102 0.72 6.87 26.40
CA ALA A 102 0.39 6.68 24.99
C ALA A 102 1.62 6.92 24.08
N PHE A 103 2.41 7.95 24.36
CA PHE A 103 3.66 8.23 23.65
C PHE A 103 4.66 7.07 23.74
N ASN A 104 4.84 6.47 24.93
CA ASN A 104 5.68 5.29 25.09
C ASN A 104 5.16 4.10 24.27
N GLY A 105 3.84 3.88 24.27
CA GLY A 105 3.21 2.85 23.45
C GLY A 105 3.43 3.07 21.94
N ILE A 106 3.32 4.31 21.47
CA ILE A 106 3.56 4.67 20.06
C ILE A 106 5.02 4.43 19.67
N LEU A 107 5.98 4.81 20.52
CA LEU A 107 7.40 4.59 20.24
C LEU A 107 7.77 3.10 20.25
N GLU A 108 7.19 2.30 21.14
CA GLU A 108 7.41 0.85 21.12
C GLU A 108 6.79 0.21 19.87
N LEU A 109 5.63 0.70 19.42
CA LEU A 109 5.01 0.24 18.18
C LEU A 109 5.86 0.57 16.94
N ASP A 110 6.42 1.78 16.86
CA ASP A 110 7.38 2.15 15.81
C ASP A 110 8.60 1.22 15.82
N ARG A 111 9.14 0.92 17.02
CA ARG A 111 10.25 -0.04 17.18
C ARG A 111 9.88 -1.43 16.67
N GLN A 112 8.68 -1.92 16.97
CA GLN A 112 8.21 -3.22 16.48
C GLN A 112 8.10 -3.23 14.96
N VAL A 113 7.51 -2.19 14.35
CA VAL A 113 7.38 -2.06 12.90
C VAL A 113 8.75 -2.06 12.22
N LYS A 114 9.72 -1.30 12.74
CA LYS A 114 11.09 -1.25 12.18
C LYS A 114 11.86 -2.56 12.33
N ASN A 115 11.47 -3.42 13.28
CA ASN A 115 12.11 -4.71 13.53
C ASN A 115 11.49 -5.89 12.77
N ILE A 116 10.44 -5.66 11.97
CA ILE A 116 9.87 -6.72 11.13
C ILE A 116 10.92 -7.17 10.12
N MET A 117 11.22 -8.47 10.09
CA MET A 117 12.14 -9.08 9.14
C MET A 117 11.38 -9.98 8.18
N THR A 118 11.17 -9.51 6.95
CA THR A 118 10.51 -10.28 5.89
C THR A 118 11.42 -10.32 4.67
N GLY A 119 12.54 -11.04 4.78
CA GLY A 119 13.58 -11.13 3.73
C GLY A 119 14.43 -9.86 3.55
N ASN A 120 13.87 -8.68 3.82
CA ASN A 120 14.55 -7.39 3.89
C ASN A 120 14.30 -6.74 5.26
N THR A 121 15.20 -5.86 5.68
CA THR A 121 15.05 -5.01 6.87
C THR A 121 14.43 -3.66 6.50
N PHE A 122 13.78 -2.99 7.45
CA PHE A 122 13.24 -1.64 7.25
C PHE A 122 14.31 -0.67 6.72
N GLU A 123 15.52 -0.72 7.28
CA GLU A 123 16.67 0.09 6.86
C GLU A 123 17.05 -0.07 5.38
N ASN A 124 16.81 -1.23 4.79
CA ASN A 124 17.10 -1.50 3.38
C ASN A 124 15.99 -1.01 2.44
N LEU A 125 14.77 -0.83 2.94
CA LEU A 125 13.59 -0.48 2.15
C LEU A 125 13.16 0.98 2.32
N CYS A 126 13.54 1.62 3.41
CA CYS A 126 13.12 2.98 3.72
C CYS A 126 13.56 3.98 2.64
N ALA A 127 12.79 5.04 2.47
CA ALA A 127 13.21 6.16 1.66
C ALA A 127 14.33 6.93 2.38
N ARG A 128 15.43 7.24 1.66
CA ARG A 128 16.63 7.84 2.23
C ARG A 128 16.83 9.28 1.79
N THR A 129 17.32 10.10 2.71
CA THR A 129 17.85 11.44 2.45
C THR A 129 19.25 11.52 3.02
N LYS A 130 20.22 11.95 2.19
CA LYS A 130 21.64 12.05 2.60
C LYS A 130 22.19 10.76 3.24
N GLY A 131 21.73 9.60 2.78
CA GLY A 131 22.16 8.29 3.26
C GLY A 131 21.43 7.73 4.49
N TYR A 132 20.49 8.48 5.09
CA TYR A 132 19.73 8.04 6.26
C TYR A 132 18.24 7.88 5.94
N CYS A 133 17.55 6.94 6.60
CA CYS A 133 16.10 6.83 6.50
C CYS A 133 15.43 8.13 6.92
N MET A 134 14.44 8.58 6.16
CA MET A 134 13.63 9.74 6.52
C MET A 134 12.84 9.46 7.82
N SER A 135 12.95 10.37 8.79
CA SER A 135 12.19 10.29 10.04
C SER A 135 10.76 10.80 9.87
N ASN A 136 9.87 10.36 10.77
CA ASN A 136 8.52 10.89 10.86
C ASN A 136 8.51 12.06 11.85
N ALA A 137 8.12 13.25 11.39
CA ALA A 137 8.13 14.47 12.20
C ALA A 137 7.28 14.35 13.48
N ILE A 138 6.18 13.60 13.46
CA ILE A 138 5.35 13.38 14.66
C ILE A 138 6.07 12.49 15.66
N LEU A 139 6.75 11.44 15.21
CA LEU A 139 7.56 10.58 16.09
C LEU A 139 8.72 11.35 16.71
N ASP A 140 9.36 12.24 15.94
CA ASP A 140 10.46 13.08 16.44
C ASP A 140 9.97 14.02 17.55
N ILE A 141 8.79 14.64 17.38
CA ILE A 141 8.15 15.49 18.40
C ILE A 141 7.81 14.68 19.65
N ILE A 142 7.23 13.48 19.49
CA ILE A 142 6.89 12.59 20.61
C ILE A 142 8.14 12.19 21.38
N ASN A 143 9.20 11.81 20.67
CA ASN A 143 10.46 11.40 21.27
C ASN A 143 11.11 12.55 22.06
N TYR A 144 11.13 13.76 21.49
CA TYR A 144 11.60 14.97 22.18
C TYR A 144 10.76 15.30 23.43
N ALA A 145 9.44 15.19 23.34
CA ALA A 145 8.55 15.46 24.47
C ALA A 145 8.81 14.49 25.63
N ARG A 146 8.98 13.20 25.33
CA ARG A 146 9.33 12.17 26.32
C ARG A 146 10.66 12.47 27.02
N GLU A 147 11.71 12.76 26.26
CA GLU A 147 13.04 13.09 26.80
C GLU A 147 12.99 14.30 27.74
N ARG A 148 12.21 15.33 27.36
CA ARG A 148 12.05 16.53 28.17
C ARG A 148 11.24 16.27 29.45
N GLN A 149 10.22 15.42 29.42
CA GLN A 149 9.48 15.01 30.62
C GLN A 149 10.37 14.22 31.60
N GLN A 150 11.19 13.29 31.10
CA GLN A 150 12.15 12.56 31.93
C GLN A 150 13.12 13.51 32.62
N THR A 151 13.68 14.47 31.87
CA THR A 151 14.57 15.49 32.43
C THR A 151 13.90 16.31 33.55
N LEU A 152 12.60 16.63 33.40
CA LEU A 152 11.85 17.36 34.41
C LEU A 152 11.55 16.52 35.65
N ALA A 153 11.28 15.23 35.48
CA ALA A 153 11.10 14.30 36.59
C ALA A 153 12.40 14.15 37.40
N ASP A 154 13.54 13.99 36.73
CA ASP A 154 14.85 13.87 37.35
C ASP A 154 15.24 15.14 38.14
N LEU A 155 14.91 16.32 37.60
CA LEU A 155 15.10 17.60 38.31
C LEU A 155 14.19 17.75 39.53
N HIS A 156 13.00 17.15 39.51
CA HIS A 156 12.10 17.18 40.66
C HIS A 156 12.55 16.26 41.79
N GLU A 157 13.24 15.16 41.46
CA GLU A 157 13.75 14.16 42.41
C GLU A 157 15.13 14.49 42.98
N THR A 158 15.85 15.49 42.44
CA THR A 158 17.09 15.97 43.06
C THR A 158 16.82 16.53 44.48
N PRO A 159 17.41 15.96 45.55
CA PRO A 159 17.23 16.45 46.90
C PRO A 159 17.75 17.89 47.02
N ARG A 160 16.96 18.77 47.62
CA ARG A 160 17.29 20.18 47.91
C ARG A 160 18.46 20.36 48.91
N SER A 161 19.24 19.31 49.18
CA SER A 161 20.38 19.33 50.10
C SER A 161 21.73 19.58 49.42
N GLN A 162 21.73 19.96 48.13
CA GLN A 162 22.95 20.25 47.37
C GLN A 162 22.96 21.69 46.80
N TRP A 163 22.27 22.61 47.47
CA TRP A 163 22.45 24.07 47.36
C TRP A 163 22.52 24.68 48.76
#